data_AF-A0A661CGY9-F1
#
_entry.id   AF-A0A661CGY9-F1
#
_cell.length_a   1.000
_cell.length_b   1.000
_cell.length_c   1.000
_cell.angle_alpha   90.00
_cell.angle_beta   90.00
_cell.angle_gamma   90.00
#
_symmetry.space_group_name_H-M   'P 1'
#
loop_
_entity.id
_entity.type
_entity.pdbx_description
1 polymer ?
#
loop_
_entity_poly.entity_id
_entity_poly.type
_entity_poly.pdbx_seq_one_letter_code
_entity_poly.pdbx_strand_id
1 'polypeptide(L)'
;ETNRHLGLLGRSLINMVSAARKTGVWEYGHTLVDPEYLSYLPPDSVLLVATGSQGEPRTALNRLSTNSFRDLELEPNDTVIFSSKVIPGNELAIEALIERLKAKQLNVITADDSVLPIHASGHPAAEELKLMYDWVRPDCALPVHGELHHLKANANIAKSVGISKQLLGKNGDLFFIAPNKGIRRNAVKTGRLGVAHKKKLVKL
;
A
#
# COMPACT_ATOMS: atom_id res chain seq x y z
N GLU A 1 -13.05 9.05 -20.53
CA GLU A 1 -14.13 9.74 -19.81
C GLU A 1 -13.82 11.21 -19.55
N THR A 2 -12.66 11.54 -18.97
CA THR A 2 -12.26 12.94 -18.69
C THR A 2 -11.49 13.63 -19.81
N ASN A 3 -11.27 12.96 -20.95
CA ASN A 3 -10.38 13.39 -22.05
C ASN A 3 -8.96 13.74 -21.62
N ARG A 4 -8.49 13.14 -20.51
CA ARG A 4 -7.11 13.28 -20.05
C ARG A 4 -6.22 12.17 -20.59
N HIS A 5 -5.03 12.54 -21.01
CA HIS A 5 -3.92 11.66 -21.34
C HIS A 5 -3.21 11.21 -20.06
N LEU A 6 -3.05 9.90 -19.91
CA LEU A 6 -2.50 9.29 -18.70
C LEU A 6 -0.98 9.05 -18.85
N GLY A 7 -0.19 9.62 -17.95
CA GLY A 7 1.24 9.36 -17.80
C GLY A 7 1.56 8.58 -16.53
N LEU A 8 2.57 7.71 -16.61
CA LEU A 8 3.04 6.92 -15.47
C LEU A 8 4.48 7.30 -15.10
N LEU A 9 4.70 7.72 -13.85
CA LEU A 9 6.00 8.13 -13.35
C LEU A 9 6.50 7.15 -12.27
N GLY A 10 7.53 6.39 -12.63
CA GLY A 10 8.23 5.48 -11.72
C GLY A 10 8.29 4.05 -12.24
N ARG A 11 9.48 3.44 -12.13
CA ARG A 11 9.75 2.09 -12.66
C ARG A 11 8.84 1.01 -12.09
N SER A 12 8.52 1.06 -10.79
CA SER A 12 7.63 0.07 -10.18
C SER A 12 6.22 0.14 -10.76
N LEU A 13 5.68 1.35 -10.98
CA LEU A 13 4.36 1.56 -11.57
C LEU A 13 4.30 1.05 -13.01
N ILE A 14 5.30 1.39 -13.82
CA ILE A 14 5.42 0.92 -15.22
C ILE A 14 5.47 -0.61 -15.27
N ASN A 15 6.25 -1.24 -14.38
CA ASN A 15 6.34 -2.70 -14.28
C ASN A 15 5.00 -3.33 -13.88
N MET A 16 4.27 -2.75 -12.92
CA MET A 16 2.96 -3.23 -12.49
C MET A 16 1.92 -3.14 -13.61
N VAL A 17 1.87 -2.02 -14.33
CA VAL A 17 0.95 -1.87 -15.47
C VAL A 17 1.29 -2.81 -16.61
N SER A 18 2.59 -3.03 -16.89
CA SER A 18 3.04 -4.02 -17.87
C SER A 18 2.58 -5.44 -17.50
N ALA A 19 2.70 -5.83 -16.23
CA ALA A 19 2.20 -7.11 -15.74
C ALA A 19 0.66 -7.19 -15.86
N ALA A 20 -0.06 -6.15 -15.41
CA ALA A 20 -1.51 -6.10 -15.46
C ALA A 20 -2.07 -6.20 -16.89
N ARG A 21 -1.40 -5.59 -17.86
CA ARG A 21 -1.73 -5.73 -19.30
C ARG A 21 -1.53 -7.15 -19.79
N LYS A 22 -0.41 -7.78 -19.43
CA LYS A 22 -0.12 -9.18 -19.83
C LYS A 22 -1.11 -10.18 -19.23
N THR A 23 -1.66 -9.89 -18.06
CA THR A 23 -2.64 -10.75 -17.38
C THR A 23 -4.09 -10.37 -17.70
N GLY A 24 -4.34 -9.36 -18.54
CA GLY A 24 -5.69 -8.90 -18.90
C GLY A 24 -6.43 -8.15 -17.79
N VAL A 25 -5.77 -7.80 -16.68
CA VAL A 25 -6.36 -6.99 -15.60
C VAL A 25 -6.51 -5.53 -16.02
N TRP A 26 -5.61 -5.05 -16.87
CA TRP A 26 -5.68 -3.72 -17.47
C TRP A 26 -6.08 -3.85 -18.95
N GLU A 27 -7.34 -3.55 -19.26
CA GLU A 27 -7.85 -3.62 -20.62
C GLU A 27 -7.37 -2.44 -21.50
N TYR A 28 -7.24 -2.71 -22.80
CA TYR A 28 -6.62 -1.84 -23.77
C TYR A 28 -7.60 -0.75 -24.22
N GLY A 29 -7.55 0.43 -23.61
CA GLY A 29 -8.43 1.55 -24.00
C GLY A 29 -7.90 2.96 -23.70
N HIS A 30 -6.84 3.07 -22.90
CA HIS A 30 -6.23 4.36 -22.58
C HIS A 30 -4.83 4.45 -23.16
N THR A 31 -4.62 5.46 -24.02
CA THR A 31 -3.30 5.82 -24.50
C THR A 31 -2.47 6.28 -23.31
N LEU A 32 -1.53 5.42 -22.89
CA LEU A 32 -0.46 5.86 -22.01
C LEU A 32 0.48 6.71 -22.83
N VAL A 33 0.70 7.93 -22.37
CA VAL A 33 1.64 8.86 -22.99
C VAL A 33 2.95 8.75 -22.24
N ASP A 34 4.05 8.67 -22.98
CA ASP A 34 5.38 8.69 -22.37
C ASP A 34 5.56 10.03 -21.63
N PRO A 35 6.10 10.02 -20.39
CA PRO A 35 6.41 11.23 -19.64
C PRO A 35 7.10 12.34 -20.44
N GLU A 36 7.96 12.00 -21.39
CA GLU A 36 8.65 12.99 -22.23
C GLU A 36 7.70 13.82 -23.12
N TYR A 37 6.53 13.28 -23.47
CA TYR A 37 5.55 13.99 -24.31
C TYR A 37 4.49 14.76 -23.53
N LEU A 38 4.39 14.52 -22.21
CA LEU A 38 3.31 15.09 -21.39
C LEU A 38 3.43 16.60 -21.23
N SER A 39 4.65 17.13 -21.25
CA SER A 39 4.91 18.58 -21.17
C SER A 39 4.46 19.36 -22.41
N TYR A 40 4.14 18.68 -23.52
CA TYR A 40 3.63 19.33 -24.74
C TYR A 40 2.11 19.37 -24.81
N LEU A 41 1.41 18.74 -23.86
CA LEU A 41 -0.05 18.68 -23.85
C LEU A 41 -0.64 19.83 -23.02
N PRO A 42 -1.85 20.31 -23.34
CA PRO A 42 -2.56 21.28 -22.50
C PRO A 42 -2.70 20.77 -21.04
N PRO A 43 -2.46 21.62 -20.01
CA PRO A 43 -2.45 21.19 -18.61
C PRO A 43 -3.73 20.47 -18.15
N ASP A 44 -4.89 20.92 -18.63
CA ASP A 44 -6.21 20.35 -18.33
C ASP A 44 -6.46 18.98 -18.99
N SER A 45 -5.65 18.64 -19.99
CA SER A 45 -5.69 17.35 -20.70
C SER A 45 -4.70 16.31 -20.13
N VAL A 46 -3.96 16.62 -19.06
CA VAL A 46 -2.94 15.72 -18.50
C VAL A 46 -3.42 15.09 -17.18
N LEU A 47 -3.10 13.81 -16.99
CA LEU A 47 -3.20 13.11 -15.70
C LEU A 47 -1.93 12.30 -15.46
N LEU A 48 -1.28 12.53 -14.32
CA LEU A 48 -0.07 11.82 -13.91
C LEU A 48 -0.37 10.88 -12.75
N VAL A 49 0.11 9.65 -12.85
CA VAL A 49 0.19 8.73 -11.71
C VAL A 49 1.66 8.52 -11.39
N ALA A 50 2.06 8.97 -10.21
CA ALA A 50 3.45 8.95 -9.76
C ALA A 50 3.62 8.06 -8.53
N THR A 51 4.77 7.39 -8.43
CA THR A 51 5.19 6.72 -7.20
C THR A 51 5.65 7.74 -6.16
N GLY A 52 5.66 7.34 -4.88
CA GLY A 52 6.25 8.16 -3.81
C GLY A 52 5.29 8.84 -2.87
N SER A 53 4.06 8.34 -2.75
CA SER A 53 3.07 8.92 -1.84
C SER A 53 3.49 8.86 -0.35
N GLN A 54 4.52 8.09 -0.02
CA GLN A 54 5.09 7.95 1.33
C GLN A 54 6.32 8.84 1.60
N GLY A 55 6.63 9.82 0.73
CA GLY A 55 7.75 10.75 0.97
C GLY A 55 9.15 10.20 0.68
N GLU A 56 9.25 9.01 0.08
CA GLU A 56 10.53 8.33 -0.17
C GLU A 56 11.47 9.15 -1.08
N PRO A 57 12.75 9.38 -0.72
CA PRO A 57 13.67 10.31 -1.42
C PRO A 57 13.84 10.11 -2.92
N ARG A 58 13.80 8.86 -3.40
CA ARG A 58 14.12 8.51 -4.81
C ARG A 58 12.88 8.32 -5.70
N THR A 59 11.70 8.59 -5.16
CA THR A 59 10.44 8.38 -5.88
C THR A 59 10.09 9.53 -6.81
N ALA A 60 9.19 9.27 -7.75
CA ALA A 60 8.83 10.23 -8.78
C ALA A 60 8.25 11.53 -8.17
N LEU A 61 7.30 11.42 -7.24
CA LEU A 61 6.68 12.58 -6.61
C LEU A 61 7.68 13.42 -5.80
N ASN A 62 8.59 12.76 -5.08
CA ASN A 62 9.63 13.47 -4.35
C ASN A 62 10.57 14.24 -5.30
N ARG A 63 10.97 13.63 -6.42
CA ARG A 63 11.78 14.29 -7.44
C ARG A 63 11.05 15.45 -8.12
N LEU A 64 9.77 15.31 -8.40
CA LEU A 64 8.92 16.38 -8.95
C LEU A 64 8.87 17.58 -8.00
N SER A 65 8.65 17.32 -6.71
CA SER A 65 8.59 18.38 -5.70
C SER A 65 9.93 19.11 -5.47
N THR A 66 11.06 18.56 -5.93
CA THR A 66 12.39 19.18 -5.90
C THR A 66 12.89 19.66 -7.26
N ASN A 67 12.06 19.63 -8.30
CA ASN A 67 12.43 19.97 -9.69
C ASN A 67 13.64 19.17 -10.20
N SER A 68 13.79 17.94 -9.71
CA SER A 68 14.87 17.02 -10.12
C SER A 68 14.38 15.91 -11.04
N PHE A 69 13.14 16.01 -11.51
CA PHE A 69 12.60 15.17 -12.56
C PHE A 69 12.94 15.79 -13.92
N ARG A 70 13.55 15.02 -14.82
CA ARG A 70 14.25 15.56 -15.99
C ARG A 70 13.29 16.19 -17.01
N ASP A 71 12.16 15.54 -17.22
CA ASP A 71 11.31 15.79 -18.40
C ASP A 71 9.98 16.49 -18.02
N LEU A 72 9.79 16.79 -16.73
CA LEU A 72 8.53 17.34 -16.21
C LEU A 72 8.76 18.14 -14.92
N GLU A 73 8.13 19.31 -14.84
CA GLU A 73 8.09 20.17 -13.65
C GLU A 73 6.62 20.40 -13.25
N LEU A 74 6.39 20.65 -11.96
CA LEU A 74 5.08 21.03 -11.45
C LEU A 74 4.96 22.56 -11.42
N GLU A 75 3.86 23.08 -11.92
CA GLU A 75 3.59 24.52 -11.99
C GLU A 75 2.61 24.97 -10.90
N PRO A 76 2.61 26.26 -10.52
CA PRO A 76 1.58 26.81 -9.63
C PRO A 76 0.17 26.46 -10.12
N ASN A 77 -0.72 26.12 -9.18
CA ASN A 77 -2.10 25.66 -9.41
C ASN A 77 -2.26 24.20 -9.87
N ASP A 78 -1.18 23.47 -10.18
CA ASP A 78 -1.30 22.02 -10.37
C ASP A 78 -1.86 21.36 -9.10
N THR A 79 -2.60 20.27 -9.30
CA THR A 79 -3.25 19.53 -8.19
C THR A 79 -2.56 18.19 -7.96
N VAL A 80 -2.08 17.97 -6.75
CA VAL A 80 -1.49 16.71 -6.29
C VAL A 80 -2.44 16.02 -5.33
N ILE A 81 -2.85 14.80 -5.68
CA ILE A 81 -3.77 13.98 -4.89
C ILE A 81 -3.01 12.82 -4.24
N PHE A 82 -3.00 12.78 -2.92
CA PHE A 82 -2.45 11.68 -2.14
C PHE A 82 -3.53 10.61 -1.90
N SER A 83 -3.73 9.74 -2.88
CA SER A 83 -4.65 8.58 -2.81
C SER A 83 -4.06 7.41 -2.00
N SER A 84 -3.46 7.69 -0.84
CA SER A 84 -2.88 6.67 0.03
C SER A 84 -2.90 7.08 1.50
N LYS A 85 -3.06 6.11 2.39
CA LYS A 85 -2.88 6.32 3.82
C LYS A 85 -1.40 6.40 4.20
N VAL A 86 -1.10 7.23 5.21
CA VAL A 86 0.22 7.29 5.84
C VAL A 86 0.54 5.94 6.50
N ILE A 87 1.68 5.36 6.14
CA ILE A 87 2.21 4.17 6.81
C ILE A 87 2.95 4.61 8.08
N PRO A 88 2.71 3.99 9.25
CA PRO A 88 3.41 4.33 10.47
C PRO A 88 4.94 4.34 10.31
N GLY A 89 5.58 5.43 10.72
CA GLY A 89 7.01 5.68 10.59
C GLY A 89 7.42 6.57 9.41
N ASN A 90 6.49 6.93 8.51
CA ASN A 90 6.75 7.81 7.37
C ASN A 90 6.12 9.21 7.52
N GLU A 91 5.50 9.53 8.67
CA GLU A 91 4.73 10.75 8.91
C GLU A 91 5.54 12.01 8.54
N LEU A 92 6.74 12.14 9.12
CA LEU A 92 7.62 13.30 8.89
C LEU A 92 8.06 13.45 7.44
N ALA A 93 8.28 12.33 6.73
CA ALA A 93 8.70 12.36 5.33
C ALA A 93 7.56 12.84 4.42
N ILE A 94 6.33 12.44 4.73
CA ILE A 94 5.13 12.86 4.00
C ILE A 94 4.81 14.32 4.30
N GLU A 95 4.87 14.74 5.56
CA GLU A 95 4.67 16.14 5.95
C GLU A 95 5.66 17.06 5.24
N ALA A 96 6.96 16.73 5.25
CA ALA A 96 7.98 17.52 4.56
C ALA A 96 7.75 17.59 3.04
N LEU A 97 7.25 16.51 2.43
CA LEU A 97 6.87 16.50 1.01
C LEU A 97 5.66 17.41 0.75
N ILE A 98 4.60 17.31 1.57
CA ILE A 98 3.39 18.14 1.45
C ILE A 98 3.74 19.62 1.60
N GLU A 99 4.53 19.99 2.60
CA GLU A 99 4.93 21.37 2.83
C GLU A 99 5.73 21.92 1.65
N ARG A 100 6.63 21.12 1.06
CA ARG A 100 7.36 21.54 -0.15
C ARG A 100 6.45 21.72 -1.36
N LEU A 101 5.44 20.88 -1.52
CA LEU A 101 4.46 21.03 -2.60
C LEU A 101 3.61 22.30 -2.39
N LYS A 102 3.11 22.54 -1.17
CA LYS A 102 2.36 23.76 -0.84
C LYS A 102 3.20 25.03 -1.02
N ALA A 103 4.49 24.99 -0.66
CA ALA A 103 5.41 26.12 -0.88
C ALA A 103 5.58 26.47 -2.38
N LYS A 104 5.30 25.54 -3.28
CA LYS A 104 5.26 25.75 -4.74
C LYS A 104 3.90 26.24 -5.26
N GLN A 105 2.97 26.61 -4.38
CA GLN A 105 1.61 27.05 -4.73
C GLN A 105 0.82 25.95 -5.46
N LEU A 106 1.07 24.68 -5.09
CA LEU A 106 0.32 23.53 -5.58
C LEU A 106 -0.89 23.29 -4.70
N ASN A 107 -1.98 22.84 -5.32
CA ASN A 107 -3.16 22.37 -4.62
C ASN A 107 -2.90 20.94 -4.14
N VAL A 108 -2.87 20.70 -2.83
CA VAL A 108 -2.62 19.37 -2.27
C VAL A 108 -3.90 18.82 -1.64
N ILE A 109 -4.34 17.66 -2.10
CA ILE A 109 -5.51 16.95 -1.56
C ILE A 109 -5.02 15.67 -0.89
N THR A 110 -5.29 15.54 0.41
CA THR A 110 -5.00 14.33 1.18
C THR A 110 -6.28 13.53 1.45
N ALA A 111 -6.13 12.29 1.92
CA ALA A 111 -7.27 11.46 2.29
C ALA A 111 -8.08 12.06 3.46
N ASP A 112 -7.44 12.81 4.35
CA ASP A 112 -8.08 13.44 5.51
C ASP A 112 -8.81 14.75 5.11
N ASP A 113 -8.32 15.45 4.09
CA ASP A 113 -8.91 16.71 3.59
C ASP A 113 -10.01 16.50 2.54
N SER A 114 -10.12 15.29 1.97
CA SER A 114 -11.04 15.03 0.87
C SER A 114 -12.48 14.81 1.35
N VAL A 115 -13.43 15.47 0.68
CA VAL A 115 -14.87 15.28 0.93
C VAL A 115 -15.34 13.87 0.54
N LEU A 116 -14.70 13.28 -0.48
CA LEU A 116 -14.98 11.93 -0.95
C LEU A 116 -13.86 10.98 -0.53
N PRO A 117 -14.16 9.71 -0.23
CA PRO A 117 -13.13 8.73 0.09
C PRO A 117 -12.25 8.47 -1.15
N ILE A 118 -11.02 8.98 -1.12
CA ILE A 118 -10.03 8.78 -2.20
C ILE A 118 -9.08 7.61 -1.94
N HIS A 119 -9.24 6.91 -0.82
CA HIS A 119 -8.44 5.75 -0.46
C HIS A 119 -9.27 4.73 0.34
N ALA A 120 -9.02 3.45 0.09
CA ALA A 120 -9.59 2.34 0.85
C ALA A 120 -8.46 1.40 1.28
N SER A 121 -8.60 0.81 2.47
CA SER A 121 -7.68 -0.23 2.96
C SER A 121 -7.74 -1.46 2.04
N GLY A 122 -6.58 -2.05 1.75
CA GLY A 122 -6.50 -3.38 1.12
C GLY A 122 -6.74 -4.54 2.09
N HIS A 123 -6.93 -4.26 3.39
CA HIS A 123 -7.18 -5.24 4.43
C HIS A 123 -8.60 -5.11 4.99
N PRO A 124 -9.27 -6.24 5.29
CA PRO A 124 -10.64 -6.25 5.78
C PRO A 124 -10.74 -5.65 7.19
N ALA A 125 -11.83 -4.91 7.42
CA ALA A 125 -12.24 -4.46 8.74
C ALA A 125 -13.01 -5.55 9.50
N ALA A 126 -13.47 -5.22 10.71
CA ALA A 126 -14.10 -6.19 11.61
C ALA A 126 -15.34 -6.87 11.01
N GLU A 127 -16.21 -6.13 10.33
CA GLU A 127 -17.44 -6.70 9.74
C GLU A 127 -17.14 -7.63 8.56
N GLU A 128 -16.16 -7.30 7.73
CA GLU A 128 -15.70 -8.17 6.63
C GLU A 128 -15.07 -9.46 7.17
N LEU A 129 -14.31 -9.38 8.28
CA LEU A 129 -13.78 -10.56 8.96
C LEU A 129 -14.90 -11.44 9.55
N LYS A 130 -15.92 -10.84 10.17
CA LYS A 130 -17.09 -11.58 10.66
C LYS A 130 -17.81 -12.30 9.53
N LEU A 131 -18.03 -11.62 8.41
CA LEU A 131 -18.66 -12.18 7.23
C LEU A 131 -17.87 -13.36 6.67
N MET A 132 -16.55 -13.24 6.57
CA MET A 132 -15.66 -14.34 6.18
C MET A 132 -15.80 -15.54 7.12
N TYR A 133 -15.80 -15.32 8.45
CA TYR A 133 -15.97 -16.41 9.41
C TYR A 133 -17.34 -17.09 9.33
N ASP A 134 -18.41 -16.32 9.07
CA ASP A 134 -19.77 -16.86 8.90
C ASP A 134 -19.88 -17.74 7.64
N TRP A 135 -19.19 -17.37 6.55
CA TRP A 135 -19.14 -18.18 5.33
C TRP A 135 -18.34 -19.46 5.50
N VAL A 136 -17.15 -19.36 6.10
CA VAL A 136 -16.21 -20.50 6.19
C VAL A 136 -16.60 -21.46 7.31
N ARG A 137 -17.18 -20.96 8.42
CA ARG A 137 -17.53 -21.73 9.63
C ARG A 137 -16.41 -22.67 10.12
N PRO A 138 -15.18 -22.17 10.32
CA PRO A 138 -14.06 -23.03 10.68
C PRO A 138 -14.19 -23.60 12.10
N ASP A 139 -13.70 -24.81 12.33
CA ASP A 139 -13.64 -25.40 13.68
C ASP A 139 -12.68 -24.66 14.62
N CYS A 140 -11.68 -23.96 14.08
CA CYS A 140 -10.77 -23.10 14.82
C CYS A 140 -10.23 -21.97 13.97
N ALA A 141 -9.91 -20.84 14.59
CA ALA A 141 -9.27 -19.69 13.96
C ALA A 141 -7.79 -19.62 14.35
N LEU A 142 -6.93 -19.43 13.35
CA LEU A 142 -5.50 -19.14 13.50
C LEU A 142 -5.25 -17.74 12.93
N PRO A 143 -5.36 -16.66 13.73
CA PRO A 143 -5.07 -15.32 13.23
C PRO A 143 -3.61 -15.18 12.79
N VAL A 144 -3.40 -14.62 11.61
CA VAL A 144 -2.09 -14.35 11.01
C VAL A 144 -2.02 -12.91 10.46
N HIS A 145 -0.85 -12.51 9.96
CA HIS A 145 -0.63 -11.22 9.29
C HIS A 145 -0.99 -9.99 10.15
N GLY A 146 -0.30 -9.83 11.27
CA GLY A 146 -0.39 -8.63 12.11
C GLY A 146 0.48 -8.75 13.34
N GLU A 147 0.67 -7.62 14.03
CA GLU A 147 1.27 -7.63 15.37
C GLU A 147 0.36 -8.31 16.40
N LEU A 148 0.90 -8.64 17.58
CA LEU A 148 0.20 -9.40 18.61
C LEU A 148 -1.18 -8.82 18.96
N HIS A 149 -1.32 -7.49 19.01
CA HIS A 149 -2.59 -6.85 19.32
C HIS A 149 -3.62 -7.01 18.18
N HIS A 150 -3.19 -6.95 16.91
CA HIS A 150 -4.03 -7.27 15.76
C HIS A 150 -4.50 -8.74 15.79
N LEU A 151 -3.58 -9.67 16.10
CA LEU A 151 -3.92 -11.10 16.18
C LEU A 151 -4.94 -11.37 17.27
N LYS A 152 -4.78 -10.75 18.45
CA LYS A 152 -5.74 -10.81 19.56
C LYS A 152 -7.11 -10.24 19.16
N ALA A 153 -7.15 -9.10 18.47
CA ALA A 153 -8.39 -8.51 18.00
C ALA A 153 -9.12 -9.44 17.02
N ASN A 154 -8.41 -10.02 16.05
CA ASN A 154 -8.99 -10.97 15.10
C ASN A 154 -9.47 -12.27 15.80
N ALA A 155 -8.72 -12.79 16.78
CA ALA A 155 -9.20 -13.90 17.62
C ALA A 155 -10.52 -13.55 18.34
N ASN A 156 -10.63 -12.35 18.89
CA ASN A 156 -11.86 -11.91 19.56
C ASN A 156 -13.03 -11.79 18.58
N ILE A 157 -12.80 -11.34 17.35
CA ILE A 157 -13.80 -11.31 16.27
C ILE A 157 -14.25 -12.74 15.94
N ALA A 158 -13.32 -13.67 15.73
CA ALA A 158 -13.66 -15.07 15.48
C ALA A 158 -14.51 -15.66 16.63
N LYS A 159 -14.13 -15.37 17.87
CA LYS A 159 -14.87 -15.84 19.05
C LYS A 159 -16.29 -15.26 19.11
N SER A 160 -16.48 -14.00 18.74
CA SER A 160 -17.80 -13.34 18.83
C SER A 160 -18.80 -13.88 17.81
N VAL A 161 -18.34 -14.48 16.72
CA VAL A 161 -19.18 -15.17 15.72
C VAL A 161 -19.23 -16.70 15.90
N GLY A 162 -18.84 -17.18 17.09
CA GLY A 162 -19.08 -18.58 17.49
C GLY A 162 -17.98 -19.57 17.12
N ILE A 163 -16.80 -19.11 16.64
CA ILE A 163 -15.69 -20.03 16.41
C ILE A 163 -15.20 -20.58 17.75
N SER A 164 -15.18 -21.90 17.89
CA SER A 164 -14.99 -22.56 19.19
C SER A 164 -13.57 -22.39 19.78
N LYS A 165 -12.56 -22.21 18.92
CA LYS A 165 -11.15 -22.19 19.34
C LYS A 165 -10.31 -21.20 18.56
N GLN A 166 -9.59 -20.34 19.26
CA GLN A 166 -8.63 -19.39 18.69
C GLN A 166 -7.22 -19.79 19.10
N LEU A 167 -6.37 -20.06 18.12
CA LEU A 167 -4.98 -20.45 18.35
C LEU A 167 -4.06 -19.25 18.08
N LEU A 168 -3.70 -18.52 19.13
CA LEU A 168 -2.77 -17.40 19.04
C LEU A 168 -1.33 -17.87 19.20
N GLY A 169 -0.54 -17.76 18.12
CA GLY A 169 0.87 -18.13 18.09
C GLY A 169 1.80 -17.03 17.62
N LYS A 170 3.09 -17.36 17.62
CA LYS A 170 4.17 -16.55 17.07
C LYS A 170 4.98 -17.39 16.09
N ASN A 171 5.85 -16.73 15.31
CA ASN A 171 6.81 -17.42 14.47
C ASN A 171 7.60 -18.45 15.28
N GLY A 172 7.65 -19.69 14.79
CA GLY A 172 8.34 -20.80 15.44
C GLY A 172 7.45 -21.75 16.24
N ASP A 173 6.19 -21.39 16.49
CA ASP A 173 5.22 -22.29 17.11
C ASP A 173 4.68 -23.33 16.11
N LEU A 174 4.40 -24.54 16.58
CA LEU A 174 3.73 -25.60 15.82
C LEU A 174 2.27 -25.69 16.27
N PHE A 175 1.35 -25.55 15.32
CA PHE A 175 -0.09 -25.64 15.56
C PHE A 175 -0.58 -27.06 15.27
N PHE A 176 -1.35 -27.62 16.20
CA PHE A 176 -2.13 -28.83 15.98
C PHE A 176 -3.57 -28.40 15.71
N ILE A 177 -4.13 -28.84 14.59
CA ILE A 177 -5.52 -28.54 14.19
C ILE A 177 -6.42 -29.77 14.24
N ALA A 178 -5.84 -30.97 14.22
CA ALA A 178 -6.50 -32.26 14.38
C ALA A 178 -5.49 -33.33 14.88
N PRO A 179 -5.94 -34.40 15.55
CA PRO A 179 -7.29 -34.56 16.11
C PRO A 179 -7.52 -33.60 17.29
N ASN A 180 -6.46 -33.28 18.03
CA ASN A 180 -6.50 -32.31 19.12
C ASN A 180 -6.00 -30.95 18.64
N LYS A 181 -6.77 -29.91 18.92
CA LYS A 181 -6.40 -28.52 18.61
C LYS A 181 -5.46 -27.98 19.70
N GLY A 182 -4.31 -27.42 19.35
CA GLY A 182 -3.34 -26.95 20.33
C GLY A 182 -2.12 -26.25 19.72
N ILE A 183 -1.17 -25.85 20.57
CA ILE A 183 0.06 -25.18 20.13
C ILE A 183 1.24 -25.74 20.91
N ARG A 184 2.25 -26.27 20.22
CA ARG A 184 3.58 -26.51 20.80
C ARG A 184 4.44 -25.26 20.57
N ARG A 185 4.80 -24.59 21.66
CA ARG A 185 5.56 -23.34 21.62
C ARG A 185 7.01 -23.58 21.21
N ASN A 186 7.58 -22.67 20.40
CA ASN A 186 8.98 -22.69 19.96
C ASN A 186 9.42 -24.07 19.41
N ALA A 187 8.56 -24.71 18.63
CA ALA A 187 8.84 -26.01 18.04
C ALA A 187 9.99 -25.95 17.02
N VAL A 188 10.15 -24.82 16.34
CA VAL A 188 11.23 -24.58 15.38
C VAL A 188 11.94 -23.26 15.65
N LYS A 189 13.24 -23.23 15.39
CA LYS A 189 14.07 -22.02 15.54
C LYS A 189 13.73 -21.01 14.46
N THR A 190 13.33 -19.82 14.87
CA THR A 190 13.05 -18.69 13.98
C THR A 190 13.86 -17.46 14.38
N GLY A 191 13.96 -16.51 13.46
CA GLY A 191 14.67 -15.24 13.67
C GLY A 191 14.54 -14.36 12.43
N ARG A 192 15.15 -13.17 12.50
CA ARG A 192 15.23 -12.26 11.35
C ARG A 192 16.65 -12.27 10.80
N LEU A 193 16.75 -12.23 9.48
CA LEU A 193 18.01 -12.00 8.77
C LEU A 193 17.88 -10.66 8.06
N GLY A 194 18.86 -9.79 8.24
CA GLY A 194 19.01 -8.54 7.53
C GLY A 194 19.77 -8.77 6.23
N VAL A 195 19.50 -7.95 5.22
CA VAL A 195 20.24 -7.97 3.97
C VAL A 195 21.29 -6.86 4.02
N ALA A 196 22.55 -7.24 4.18
CA ALA A 196 23.68 -6.32 4.16
C ALA A 196 24.13 -6.01 2.71
N HIS A 197 25.07 -5.08 2.58
CA HIS A 197 25.67 -4.70 1.29
C HIS A 197 26.16 -5.95 0.53
N LYS A 198 25.93 -5.99 -0.80
CA LYS A 198 26.14 -7.17 -1.67
C LYS A 198 25.20 -8.37 -1.42
N LYS A 199 24.00 -8.13 -0.89
CA LYS A 199 22.97 -9.17 -0.67
C LYS A 199 23.39 -10.29 0.29
N LYS A 200 24.37 -10.05 1.17
CA LYS A 200 24.75 -11.02 2.19
C LYS A 200 23.72 -11.01 3.32
N LEU A 201 23.23 -12.18 3.71
CA LEU A 201 22.36 -12.31 4.87
C LEU A 201 23.18 -12.20 6.15
N VAL A 202 22.78 -11.28 7.02
CA VAL A 202 23.35 -11.11 8.36
C VAL A 202 22.27 -11.36 9.39
N LYS A 203 22.64 -11.93 10.54
CA LYS A 203 21.67 -12.11 11.61
C LYS A 203 21.37 -10.74 12.24
N LEU A 204 20.08 -10.42 12.38
CA LEU A 204 19.62 -9.26 13.14
C LEU A 204 19.56 -9.60 14.63
#